data_AF-A0A6P6DAQ8-F1
#
_entry.id   AF-A0A6P6DAQ8-F1
#
_cell.length_a   1.000
_cell.length_b   1.000
_cell.length_c   1.000
_cell.angle_alpha   90.00
_cell.angle_beta   90.00
_cell.angle_gamma   90.00
#
_symmetry.space_group_name_H-M   'P 1'
#
loop_
_entity.id
_entity.type
_entity.pdbx_description
1 polymer ?
#
loop_
_entity_poly.entity_id
_entity_poly.type
_entity_poly.pdbx_seq_one_letter_code
_entity_poly.pdbx_strand_id
1 'polypeptide(L)'
;MPLRDLKSPDWTGVQECETRHRVRALPPTLTLSSHKTFRIKQFLAKKQKQNDPPPQWIQMKTGFKIRYNPKRRHWRRTQLEL
;
A
#
# COMPACT_ATOMS: atom_id res chain seq x y z
N MET A 1 36.40 32.39 -18.75
CA MET A 1 35.21 33.28 -18.71
C MET A 1 35.04 33.83 -20.12
N PRO A 2 33.92 33.53 -20.79
CA PRO A 2 32.63 34.07 -20.39
C PRO A 2 31.57 33.00 -20.14
N LEU A 3 30.96 33.12 -18.96
CA LEU A 3 29.75 32.45 -18.52
C LEU A 3 28.64 32.85 -19.51
N ARG A 4 28.14 31.90 -20.30
CA ARG A 4 26.94 32.15 -21.10
C ARG A 4 25.74 32.05 -20.16
N ASP A 5 25.14 33.20 -19.93
CA ASP A 5 23.90 33.37 -19.19
C ASP A 5 22.78 32.53 -19.83
N LEU A 6 22.55 31.33 -19.27
CA LEU A 6 21.30 30.60 -19.47
C LEU A 6 20.22 31.34 -18.69
N LYS A 7 19.59 32.28 -19.38
CA LYS A 7 18.43 33.03 -18.95
C LYS A 7 17.35 32.04 -18.48
N SER A 8 17.00 32.13 -17.20
CA SER A 8 15.87 31.41 -16.59
C SER A 8 14.61 31.56 -17.45
N PRO A 9 13.82 30.49 -17.65
CA PRO A 9 12.50 30.62 -18.24
C PRO A 9 11.61 31.46 -17.31
N ASP A 10 11.12 32.59 -17.80
CA ASP A 10 10.11 33.40 -17.13
C ASP A 10 8.80 32.59 -17.06
N TRP A 11 8.43 32.15 -15.86
CA TRP A 11 7.17 31.42 -15.58
C TRP A 11 5.95 32.36 -15.46
N THR A 12 5.96 33.50 -16.15
CA THR A 12 4.86 34.46 -16.15
C THR A 12 3.91 34.16 -17.31
N GLY A 13 3.07 33.15 -17.13
CA GLY A 13 2.05 32.85 -18.14
C GLY A 13 1.20 31.61 -17.93
N VAL A 14 1.10 31.09 -16.70
CA VAL A 14 0.13 30.02 -16.42
C VAL A 14 -1.21 30.70 -16.18
N GLN A 15 -2.06 30.73 -17.20
CA GLN A 15 -3.46 31.11 -17.04
C GLN A 15 -4.12 30.16 -16.04
N GLU A 16 -4.58 30.75 -14.95
CA GLU A 16 -5.43 30.13 -13.94
C GLU A 16 -6.70 29.61 -14.62
N CYS A 17 -6.84 28.29 -14.72
CA CYS A 17 -8.12 27.65 -15.03
C CYS A 17 -8.94 27.53 -13.73
N GLU A 18 -9.49 28.65 -13.28
CA GLU A 18 -10.49 28.62 -12.23
C GLU A 18 -11.83 28.08 -12.77
N THR A 19 -12.54 27.41 -11.85
CA THR A 19 -13.97 27.09 -11.90
C THR A 19 -14.36 25.74 -12.51
N ARG A 20 -14.22 24.70 -11.68
CA ARG A 20 -15.38 24.00 -11.11
C ARG A 20 -14.92 23.26 -9.86
N HIS A 21 -15.13 23.87 -8.70
CA HIS A 21 -15.31 23.14 -7.45
C HIS A 21 -16.57 22.27 -7.60
N ARG A 22 -16.48 21.16 -8.34
CA ARG A 22 -17.25 19.98 -7.99
C ARG A 22 -16.69 19.58 -6.63
N VAL A 23 -17.39 19.97 -5.58
CA VAL A 23 -17.34 19.27 -4.30
C VAL A 23 -17.64 17.82 -4.65
N ARG A 24 -16.60 17.05 -4.93
CA ARG A 24 -16.71 15.60 -4.95
C ARG A 24 -17.02 15.30 -3.49
N ALA A 25 -18.30 15.09 -3.19
CA ALA A 25 -18.73 14.62 -1.90
C ALA A 25 -17.82 13.43 -1.56
N LEU A 26 -16.87 13.65 -0.64
CA LEU A 26 -16.02 12.59 -0.16
C LEU A 26 -16.99 11.57 0.45
N PRO A 27 -16.94 10.29 0.06
CA PRO A 27 -17.81 9.29 0.67
C PRO A 27 -17.58 9.32 2.19
N PRO A 28 -18.62 9.16 3.03
CA PRO A 28 -18.54 9.25 4.49
C PRO A 28 -17.68 8.13 5.13
N THR A 29 -16.84 7.43 4.40
CA THR A 29 -15.98 6.35 4.90
C THR A 29 -14.63 6.83 5.43
N LEU A 30 -14.45 8.13 5.68
CA LEU A 30 -13.27 8.64 6.41
C LEU A 30 -13.44 8.55 7.94
N THR A 31 -14.23 7.60 8.44
CA THR A 31 -14.40 7.38 9.88
C THR A 31 -13.68 6.09 10.31
N LEU A 32 -12.41 6.28 10.69
CA LEU A 32 -11.60 5.43 11.56
C LEU A 32 -11.19 4.04 11.04
N SER A 33 -10.30 4.01 10.04
CA SER A 33 -9.43 2.83 9.82
C SER A 33 -8.70 2.41 11.12
N SER A 34 -8.43 3.35 12.03
CA SER A 34 -7.70 3.15 13.28
C SER A 34 -8.49 2.39 14.37
N HIS A 35 -9.76 2.72 14.59
CA HIS A 35 -10.55 2.11 15.68
C HIS A 35 -11.27 0.83 15.22
N LYS A 36 -10.54 -0.28 15.30
CA LYS A 36 -11.05 -1.63 14.96
C LYS A 36 -11.63 -2.34 16.18
N THR A 37 -12.67 -3.15 15.97
CA THR A 37 -13.21 -4.05 17.01
C THR A 37 -12.20 -5.14 17.37
N PHE A 38 -12.36 -5.74 18.55
CA PHE A 38 -11.46 -6.81 19.03
C PHE A 38 -11.42 -8.03 18.09
N ARG A 39 -12.58 -8.44 17.55
CA ARG A 39 -12.67 -9.56 16.59
C ARG A 39 -11.87 -9.28 15.32
N ILE A 40 -11.98 -8.07 14.76
CA ILE A 40 -11.20 -7.66 13.59
C ILE A 40 -9.70 -7.66 13.92
N LYS A 41 -9.30 -7.15 15.09
CA LYS A 41 -7.89 -7.17 15.52
C LYS A 41 -7.34 -8.60 15.62
N GLN A 42 -8.10 -9.53 16.20
CA GLN A 42 -7.71 -10.94 16.26
C GLN A 42 -7.60 -11.57 14.86
N PHE A 43 -8.55 -11.28 13.97
CA PHE A 43 -8.50 -11.76 12.60
C PHE A 43 -7.25 -11.24 11.86
N LEU A 44 -6.97 -9.94 11.96
CA LEU A 44 -5.78 -9.33 11.36
C LEU A 44 -4.49 -9.94 11.92
N ALA A 45 -4.39 -10.12 13.23
CA ALA A 45 -3.24 -10.77 13.86
C ALA A 45 -3.06 -12.21 13.38
N LYS A 46 -4.15 -12.97 13.21
CA LYS A 46 -4.10 -14.34 12.66
C LYS A 46 -3.65 -14.33 11.20
N LYS A 47 -4.14 -13.40 10.38
CA LYS A 47 -3.73 -13.28 8.96
C LYS A 47 -2.26 -12.87 8.84
N GLN A 48 -1.73 -12.07 9.76
CA GLN A 48 -0.31 -11.75 9.84
C GLN A 48 0.52 -13.02 10.08
N LYS A 49 0.17 -13.80 11.12
CA LYS A 49 0.86 -15.05 11.51
C LYS A 49 0.76 -16.18 10.47
N GLN A 50 -0.23 -16.13 9.59
CA GLN A 50 -0.35 -17.10 8.49
C GLN A 50 0.57 -16.76 7.32
N ASN A 51 1.03 -15.51 7.24
CA ASN A 51 1.80 -14.98 6.11
C ASN A 51 3.32 -15.09 6.32
N ASP A 52 3.74 -16.11 7.06
CA ASP A 52 5.14 -16.37 7.39
C ASP A 52 5.77 -17.42 6.44
N PRO A 53 7.09 -17.36 6.22
CA PRO A 53 7.81 -18.35 5.42
C PRO A 53 7.86 -19.72 6.13
N PRO A 54 7.96 -20.83 5.38
CA PRO A 54 8.03 -22.16 5.97
C PRO A 54 9.33 -22.36 6.77
N PRO A 55 9.27 -22.84 8.03
CA PRO A 55 10.44 -23.15 8.84
C PRO A 55 11.38 -24.17 8.20
N GLN A 56 12.68 -24.01 8.42
CA GLN A 56 13.71 -24.84 7.78
C GLN A 56 13.64 -26.32 8.16
N TRP A 57 13.29 -26.64 9.40
CA TRP A 57 13.16 -28.04 9.82
C TRP A 57 12.05 -28.79 9.08
N ILE A 58 11.01 -28.10 8.59
CA ILE A 58 9.97 -28.69 7.74
C ILE A 58 10.53 -28.98 6.35
N GLN A 59 11.36 -28.09 5.83
CA GLN A 59 12.04 -28.29 4.55
C GLN A 59 12.95 -29.51 4.60
N MET A 60 13.71 -29.68 5.69
CA MET A 60 14.56 -30.86 5.91
C MET A 60 13.74 -32.15 5.97
N LYS A 61 12.60 -32.16 6.69
CA LYS A 61 11.71 -33.33 6.77
C LYS A 61 11.11 -33.72 5.42
N THR A 62 10.92 -32.76 4.51
CA THR A 62 10.25 -32.97 3.22
C THR A 62 11.22 -32.97 2.03
N GLY A 63 12.54 -32.95 2.27
CA GLY A 63 13.55 -32.89 1.22
C GLY A 63 13.40 -31.67 0.28
N PHE A 64 13.05 -30.50 0.83
CA PHE A 64 12.82 -29.25 0.09
C PHE A 64 11.70 -29.30 -0.98
N LYS A 65 10.77 -30.25 -0.89
CA LYS A 65 9.57 -30.27 -1.75
C LYS A 65 8.66 -29.05 -1.52
N ILE A 66 8.47 -28.65 -0.25
CA ILE A 66 7.72 -27.46 0.11
C ILE A 66 8.71 -26.31 0.32
N ARG A 67 8.91 -25.49 -0.72
CA ARG A 67 9.87 -24.37 -0.70
C ARG A 67 9.27 -23.06 -0.22
N TYR A 68 8.02 -22.79 -0.61
CA TYR A 68 7.30 -21.56 -0.28
C TYR A 68 5.90 -21.88 0.22
N ASN A 69 5.31 -20.96 0.98
CA ASN A 69 3.93 -21.08 1.43
C ASN A 69 2.98 -20.70 0.27
N PRO A 70 2.17 -21.62 -0.27
CA PRO A 70 1.27 -21.33 -1.39
C PRO A 70 0.16 -20.34 -1.02
N LYS A 71 -0.17 -20.21 0.28
CA LYS A 71 -1.17 -19.27 0.79
C LYS A 71 -0.57 -17.91 1.18
N ARG A 72 0.72 -17.68 0.90
CA ARG A 72 1.38 -16.40 1.18
C ARG A 72 0.70 -15.28 0.40
N ARG A 73 0.52 -14.12 1.05
CA ARG A 73 -0.20 -12.97 0.49
C ARG A 73 0.67 -11.72 0.50
N HIS A 74 0.54 -10.87 -0.50
CA HIS A 74 1.10 -9.52 -0.48
C HIS A 74 -0.02 -8.48 -0.39
N TRP A 75 0.11 -7.53 0.52
CA TRP A 75 -0.96 -6.56 0.85
C TRP A 75 -1.31 -5.61 -0.31
N ARG A 76 -0.39 -5.37 -1.26
CA ARG A 76 -0.69 -4.59 -2.47
C ARG A 76 -1.39 -5.38 -3.57
N ARG A 77 -1.27 -6.72 -3.58
CA ARG A 77 -1.79 -7.55 -4.68
C ARG A 77 -3.19 -8.07 -4.41
N THR A 78 -3.46 -8.52 -3.19
CA THR A 78 -4.76 -9.09 -2.81
C THR A 78 -5.18 -8.51 -1.48
N GLN A 79 -6.44 -8.06 -1.35
CA GLN A 79 -6.96 -7.47 -0.11
C GLN A 79 -7.49 -8.54 0.84
N LEU A 80 -7.63 -8.20 2.12
CA LEU A 80 -8.35 -9.05 3.08
C LEU A 80 -9.83 -8.69 2.99
N GLU A 81 -10.68 -9.69 2.88
CA GLU A 81 -12.11 -9.54 3.11
C GLU A 81 -12.33 -9.45 4.63
N LEU A 82 -12.90 -8.33 5.08
CA LEU A 82 -13.15 -7.96 6.48
C LEU A 82 -14.63 -7.66 6.70
#